data_AF-A0A950GDY2-F1
#
_entry.id   AF-A0A950GDY2-F1
#
_cell.length_a   1.000
_cell.length_b   1.000
_cell.length_c   1.000
_cell.angle_alpha   90.00
_cell.angle_beta   90.00
_cell.angle_gamma   90.00
#
_symmetry.space_group_name_H-M   'P 1'
#
loop_
_entity.id
_entity.type
_entity.pdbx_description
1 polymer ?
#
loop_
_entity_poly.entity_id
_entity_poly.type
_entity_poly.pdbx_seq_one_letter_code
_entity_poly.pdbx_strand_id
1 'polypeptide(L)' 'MVNNVHELRPKAADSEKITINLGFVDLGQIDLMVREGFYSNRTDFIRTAVRNQLERHAEVVRQSVARKTLDLG' A
#
# COMPACT_ATOMS: atom_id res chain seq x y z
N MET A 1 35.06 -6.52 -30.28
CA MET A 1 33.75 -5.84 -30.19
C MET A 1 33.39 -5.79 -28.72
N VAL A 2 33.41 -4.59 -28.13
CA VAL A 2 33.16 -4.40 -26.70
C VAL A 2 31.65 -4.41 -26.46
N ASN A 3 31.17 -5.38 -25.68
CA ASN A 3 29.77 -5.48 -25.32
C ASN A 3 29.47 -4.42 -24.25
N ASN A 4 28.80 -3.34 -24.66
CA ASN A 4 28.21 -2.36 -23.76
C ASN A 4 27.09 -3.05 -22.96
N VAL A 5 27.42 -3.55 -21.77
CA VAL A 5 26.43 -4.01 -20.81
C VAL A 5 25.75 -2.77 -20.25
N HIS A 6 24.57 -2.44 -20.77
CA HIS A 6 23.69 -1.48 -20.11
C HIS A 6 23.32 -2.05 -18.75
N GLU A 7 23.90 -1.51 -17.68
CA GLU A 7 23.39 -1.67 -16.32
C GLU A 7 21.91 -1.24 -16.35
N LEU A 8 21.03 -2.24 -16.33
CA LEU A 8 19.61 -2.03 -16.10
C LEU A 8 19.50 -1.46 -14.69
N ARG A 9 19.47 -0.13 -14.58
CA ARG A 9 19.14 0.55 -13.32
C ARG A 9 17.88 -0.12 -12.78
N PRO A 10 17.91 -0.73 -11.58
CA PRO A 10 16.72 -1.34 -11.03
C PRO A 10 15.68 -0.22 -10.88
N LYS A 11 14.60 -0.32 -11.67
CA LYS A 11 13.45 0.56 -11.52
C LYS A 11 13.02 0.44 -10.06
N ALA A 12 12.98 1.57 -9.35
CA ALA A 12 12.40 1.60 -8.01
C ALA A 12 11.00 0.96 -8.12
N ALA A 13 10.72 -0.08 -7.34
CA ALA A 13 9.44 -0.76 -7.41
C ALA A 13 8.35 0.20 -6.96
N ASP A 14 7.36 0.47 -7.83
CA ASP A 14 6.24 1.37 -7.53
C ASP A 14 5.35 0.87 -6.36
N SER A 15 5.54 -0.39 -5.94
CA SER A 15 4.82 -1.00 -4.83
C SER A 15 5.70 -1.98 -4.06
N GLU A 16 5.56 -1.97 -2.74
CA GLU A 16 6.18 -2.93 -1.83
C GLU A 16 5.14 -3.97 -1.36
N LYS A 17 5.51 -5.25 -1.34
CA LYS A 17 4.64 -6.33 -0.87
C LYS A 17 4.76 -6.46 0.64
N ILE A 18 3.64 -6.36 1.34
CA ILE A 18 3.53 -6.60 2.78
C ILE A 18 2.86 -7.94 3.06
N THR A 19 3.16 -8.54 4.22
CA THR A 19 2.46 -9.71 4.75
C THR A 19 1.72 -9.29 6.02
N ILE A 20 0.43 -9.62 6.11
CA ILE A 20 -0.42 -9.28 7.25
C ILE A 20 -1.24 -10.50 7.67
N ASN A 21 -1.53 -10.60 8.97
CA ASN A 21 -2.49 -11.56 9.49
C ASN A 21 -3.88 -10.89 9.55
N LEU A 22 -4.92 -11.60 9.13
CA LEU A 22 -6.31 -11.16 9.18
C LEU A 22 -7.15 -12.22 9.90
N GLY A 23 -8.18 -11.78 10.63
CA GLY A 23 -9.15 -12.68 11.23
C GLY A 23 -9.92 -13.46 10.15
N PHE A 24 -10.31 -14.70 10.45
CA PHE A 24 -11.05 -15.55 9.50
C PHE A 24 -12.38 -14.93 9.05
N VAL A 25 -13.06 -14.22 9.95
CA VAL A 25 -14.32 -13.54 9.67
C VAL A 25 -14.10 -12.40 8.68
N ASP A 26 -13.11 -11.53 8.92
CA ASP A 26 -12.78 -10.41 8.03
C ASP A 26 -12.36 -10.91 6.65
N LEU A 27 -11.51 -11.95 6.60
CA LEU A 27 -11.10 -12.57 5.33
C LEU A 27 -12.29 -13.12 4.56
N GLY A 28 -13.26 -13.74 5.25
CA GLY A 28 -14.50 -14.23 4.64
C GLY A 28 -15.35 -13.11 4.03
N GLN A 29 -15.45 -11.97 4.72
CA GLN A 29 -16.15 -10.79 4.19
C GLN A 29 -15.45 -10.21 2.96
N ILE A 30 -14.11 -10.11 2.99
CA ILE A 30 -13.31 -9.68 1.84
C ILE A 30 -13.56 -10.59 0.64
N ASP A 31 -13.53 -11.90 0.88
CA ASP A 31 -13.77 -12.88 -0.17
C ASP A 31 -15.16 -12.78 -0.77
N LEU A 32 -16.17 -12.51 0.04
CA LEU A 32 -17.53 -12.30 -0.44
C LEU A 32 -17.59 -11.07 -1.35
N MET A 33 -17.02 -9.94 -0.93
CA MET A 33 -17.02 -8.72 -1.75
C MET A 33 -16.28 -8.90 -3.09
N VAL A 34 -15.20 -9.68 -3.10
CA VAL A 34 -14.49 -10.02 -4.34
C VAL A 34 -15.33 -10.93 -5.23
N ARG A 35 -16.01 -11.94 -4.65
CA ARG A 35 -16.88 -12.86 -5.40
C ARG A 35 -18.09 -12.19 -6.02
N GLU A 36 -18.71 -11.25 -5.31
CA GLU A 36 -19.83 -10.44 -5.79
C GLU A 36 -19.40 -9.37 -6.82
N GLY A 37 -18.11 -9.24 -7.09
CA GLY A 37 -17.58 -8.36 -8.13
C GLY A 37 -17.41 -6.89 -7.71
N PHE A 38 -17.55 -6.55 -6.44
CA PHE A 38 -17.27 -5.19 -5.94
C PHE A 38 -15.78 -4.83 -6.06
N TYR A 39 -14.89 -5.83 -6.00
CA TYR A 39 -13.45 -5.67 -6.15
C TYR A 39 -12.87 -6.78 -7.03
N SER A 40 -11.86 -6.43 -7.83
CA SER A 40 -11.23 -7.38 -8.76
C SER A 40 -10.44 -8.49 -8.06
N ASN A 41 -9.87 -8.22 -6.88
CA ASN A 41 -9.14 -9.19 -6.05
C ASN A 41 -8.95 -8.68 -4.61
N ARG A 42 -8.50 -9.56 -3.71
CA ARG A 42 -8.21 -9.22 -2.30
C ARG A 42 -7.22 -8.07 -2.16
N THR A 43 -6.17 -8.03 -2.98
CA THR A 43 -5.15 -6.97 -2.92
C THR A 43 -5.75 -5.60 -3.25
N ASP A 44 -6.67 -5.54 -4.22
CA ASP A 44 -7.35 -4.32 -4.61
C ASP A 44 -8.26 -3.77 -3.50
N PHE A 45 -9.01 -4.66 -2.85
CA PHE A 45 -9.76 -4.33 -1.65
C PHE A 45 -8.86 -3.72 -0.56
N ILE A 46 -7.77 -4.41 -0.21
CA ILE A 46 -6.85 -3.98 0.85
C ILE A 46 -6.21 -2.64 0.50
N ARG A 47 -5.77 -2.45 -0.75
CA ARG A 47 -5.19 -1.18 -1.22
C ARG A 47 -6.19 -0.03 -1.10
N THR A 48 -7.45 -0.26 -1.48
CA THR A 48 -8.52 0.73 -1.38
C THR A 48 -8.83 1.08 0.07
N ALA A 49 -8.95 0.08 0.94
CA ALA A 49 -9.17 0.29 2.37
C ALA A 49 -8.05 1.13 3.02
N VAL A 50 -6.78 0.82 2.70
CA VAL A 50 -5.62 1.59 3.19
C VAL A 50 -5.69 3.03 2.72
N ARG A 51 -5.95 3.29 1.43
CA ARG A 51 -6.09 4.66 0.89
C ARG A 51 -7.19 5.43 1.60
N ASN A 52 -8.37 4.82 1.78
CA ASN A 52 -9.51 5.45 2.45
C ASN A 52 -9.22 5.75 3.93
N GLN A 53 -8.40 4.95 4.62
CA GLN A 53 -7.99 5.24 5.99
C GLN A 53 -6.96 6.37 6.04
N LEU A 54 -5.98 6.37 5.14
CA LEU A 54 -4.98 7.44 5.06
C LEU A 54 -5.59 8.80 4.73
N GLU A 55 -6.57 8.82 3.82
CA GLU A 55 -7.30 10.05 3.48
C GLU A 55 -8.09 10.58 4.68
N ARG A 56 -8.82 9.71 5.39
CA ARG A 56 -9.55 10.08 6.61
C ARG A 56 -8.64 10.63 7.72
N HIS A 57 -7.41 10.17 7.79
CA HIS A 57 -6.43 10.60 8.79
C HIS A 57 -5.39 11.59 8.23
N ALA A 58 -5.59 12.15 7.04
CA ALA A 58 -4.59 12.95 6.34
C ALA A 58 -4.12 14.17 7.15
N GLU A 59 -5.01 14.82 7.91
CA GLU A 59 -4.64 15.96 8.76
C GLU A 59 -3.74 15.54 9.92
N VAL A 60 -4.08 14.44 10.59
CA VAL A 60 -3.30 13.89 11.71
C VAL A 60 -1.92 13.45 11.24
N VAL A 61 -1.86 12.79 10.08
CA VAL A 61 -0.59 12.38 9.47
C VAL A 61 0.26 13.60 9.11
N ARG A 62 -0.32 14.64 8.47
CA ARG A 62 0.39 15.90 8.16
C ARG A 62 0.95 16.57 9.41
N GLN A 63 0.16 16.71 10.47
CA GLN A 63 0.61 17.27 11.75
C GLN A 63 1.71 16.43 12.41
N SER A 64 1.62 15.09 12.31
CA SER A 64 2.66 14.22 12.85
C SER A 64 3.96 14.31 12.07
N VAL A 65 3.92 14.44 10.75
CA VAL A 65 5.12 14.62 9.93
C VAL A 65 5.76 15.97 10.25
N ALA A 66 4.98 17.06 10.28
CA ALA A 66 5.48 18.39 10.62
C ALA A 66 6.16 18.44 12.00
N ARG A 67 5.56 17.80 13.02
CA ARG A 67 6.15 17.69 14.36
C ARG A 67 7.48 16.92 14.35
N LYS A 68 7.55 15.79 13.64
CA LYS A 68 8.79 15.00 13.55
C LYS A 68 9.88 15.70 12.73
N THR A 69 9.52 16.49 11.72
CA THR A 69 10.48 17.30 10.97
C THR A 69 11.04 18.44 11.83
N LEU A 70 10.23 19.06 12.70
CA LEU A 70 10.71 20.07 13.65
C LEU A 70 11.62 19.50 14.74
N ASP A 71 11.42 18.24 15.15
CA ASP A 71 12.22 17.58 16.20
C ASP A 71 13.56 17.03 15.68
N LEU A 72 13.74 17.02 14.36
CA LEU A 72 14.97 16.62 13.67
C LEU A 72 15.76 17.84 13.13
N GLY A 73 15.36 19.06 13.52
CA GLY A 73 15.97 20.34 13.14
C GLY A 73 16.77 20.99 14.26
#